data_AF-A0A804U814-F1
#
_entry.id   AF-A0A804U814-F1
#
_cell.length_a   1.000
_cell.length_b   1.000
_cell.length_c   1.000
_cell.angle_alpha   90.00
_cell.angle_beta   90.00
_cell.angle_gamma   90.00
#
_symmetry.space_group_name_H-M   'P 1'
#
loop_
_entity.id
_entity.type
_entity.pdbx_description
1 polymer ?
#
loop_
_entity_poly.entity_id
_entity_poly.type
_entity_poly.pdbx_seq_one_letter_code
_entity_poly.pdbx_strand_id
1 'polypeptide(L)'
;MYGNLPTQSQLAGWEFAISQHSAVPQGLLDIIQSMPHDAHPMGVLASAMSTLSVFHPDANPALQGQDLYKSKQVRDKQIVRVLGKAPTIAAAAYLRLAGRPPVLPLNTLSYSENFLYMLDSLGDRTYKPNPRLARALDILFILHAEHEMNCSTAAVRHLASSGVDVFTALSGGVGALYGPLHGGANEAVLKMLNEIGSMENIPDFIVGVKNRKRKMSGFGHRVYKNYDPRAKVIRKLADEVFSIVGRDPLIEVAIALEKAALSDEYFIKRKLYPNVDFYSGLIYRAMGFPTEFFPVLFAIPRMGGWLAHWKESLDDPDTKIIRPQQVYTGFWLRHYTPVRERVLSSQSEELGQVATSNATRRRRAGSAL
;
A
#
# COMPACT_ATOMS: atom_id res chain seq x y z
N MET A 1 4.24 1.10 -18.70
CA MET A 1 4.14 2.57 -18.91
C MET A 1 4.39 2.99 -20.36
N TYR A 2 5.54 2.64 -20.96
CA TYR A 2 5.89 2.98 -22.35
C TYR A 2 5.99 1.78 -23.31
N GLY A 3 5.56 0.59 -22.88
CA GLY A 3 5.43 -0.61 -23.72
C GLY A 3 6.72 -1.41 -23.95
N ASN A 4 7.88 -0.77 -24.03
CA ASN A 4 9.17 -1.43 -24.30
C ASN A 4 10.23 -1.10 -23.25
N LEU A 5 11.27 -1.94 -23.16
CA LEU A 5 12.47 -1.63 -22.39
C LEU A 5 13.21 -0.44 -23.01
N PRO A 6 13.76 0.48 -22.20
CA PRO A 6 14.44 1.66 -22.71
C PRO A 6 15.82 1.32 -23.28
N THR A 7 16.28 2.12 -24.25
CA THR A 7 17.71 2.20 -24.59
C THR A 7 18.50 2.88 -23.46
N GLN A 8 19.83 2.79 -23.48
CA GLN A 8 20.67 3.43 -22.47
C GLN A 8 20.40 4.94 -22.33
N SER A 9 20.22 5.64 -23.46
CA SER A 9 19.93 7.08 -23.46
C SER A 9 18.54 7.39 -22.90
N GLN A 10 17.54 6.56 -23.24
CA GLN A 10 16.18 6.70 -22.69
C GLN A 10 16.15 6.44 -21.18
N LEU A 11 16.89 5.43 -20.70
CA LEU A 11 17.00 5.11 -19.29
C LEU A 11 17.67 6.26 -18.51
N ALA A 12 18.80 6.78 -19.01
CA ALA A 12 19.49 7.90 -18.37
C ALA A 12 18.59 9.16 -18.29
N GLY A 13 17.84 9.46 -19.35
CA GLY A 13 16.88 10.56 -19.34
C GLY A 13 15.73 10.34 -18.35
N TRP A 14 15.25 9.10 -18.23
CA TRP A 14 14.20 8.70 -17.29
C TRP A 14 14.66 8.82 -15.83
N GLU A 15 15.83 8.27 -15.50
CA GLU A 15 16.44 8.34 -14.16
C GLU A 15 16.70 9.80 -13.76
N PHE A 16 17.23 10.61 -14.69
CA PHE A 16 17.41 12.03 -14.47
C PHE A 16 16.06 12.73 -14.18
N ALA A 17 15.04 12.50 -15.00
CA ALA A 17 13.74 13.14 -14.81
C ALA A 17 13.09 12.79 -13.47
N ILE A 18 13.18 11.53 -13.02
CA ILE A 18 12.68 11.10 -11.71
C ILE A 18 13.48 11.75 -10.58
N SER A 19 14.82 11.73 -10.65
CA SER A 19 15.66 12.31 -9.60
C SER A 19 15.38 13.80 -9.40
N GLN A 20 15.22 14.55 -10.49
CA GLN A 20 14.90 15.98 -10.45
C GLN A 20 13.52 16.28 -9.83
N HIS A 21 12.62 15.30 -9.77
CA HIS A 21 11.29 15.46 -9.19
C HIS A 21 11.12 14.75 -7.83
N SER A 22 12.21 14.25 -7.24
CA SER A 22 12.19 13.50 -5.97
C SER A 22 11.88 14.37 -4.75
N ALA A 23 12.40 15.61 -4.70
CA ALA A 23 12.12 16.53 -3.61
C ALA A 23 10.63 16.88 -3.49
N VAL A 24 10.09 16.94 -2.27
CA VAL A 24 8.69 17.30 -2.00
C VAL A 24 8.59 18.75 -1.48
N PRO A 25 7.42 19.40 -1.59
CA PRO A 25 7.20 20.71 -0.98
C PRO A 25 7.45 20.68 0.53
N GLN A 26 8.12 21.70 1.09
CA GLN A 26 8.40 21.76 2.53
C GLN A 26 7.13 21.67 3.38
N GLY A 27 6.05 22.38 2.99
CA GLY A 27 4.78 22.31 3.69
C GLY A 27 4.16 20.91 3.76
N LEU A 28 4.47 20.02 2.79
CA LEU A 28 4.05 18.62 2.86
C LEU A 28 4.82 17.87 3.97
N LEU A 29 6.13 18.11 4.10
CA LEU A 29 6.93 17.53 5.17
C LEU A 29 6.46 18.02 6.54
N ASP A 30 6.13 19.31 6.65
CA ASP A 30 5.62 19.90 7.88
C ASP A 30 4.27 19.27 8.28
N ILE A 31 3.37 19.04 7.31
CA ILE A 31 2.11 18.32 7.53
C ILE A 31 2.38 16.90 8.03
N ILE A 32 3.29 16.15 7.41
CA ILE A 32 3.67 14.80 7.87
C ILE A 32 4.23 14.86 9.30
N GLN A 33 5.09 15.83 9.60
CA GLN A 33 5.68 16.00 10.94
C GLN A 33 4.66 16.46 12.00
N SER A 34 3.54 17.06 11.60
CA SER A 34 2.47 17.45 12.51
C SER A 34 1.53 16.28 12.90
N MET A 35 1.54 15.18 12.16
CA MET A 35 0.71 14.00 12.46
C MET A 35 1.14 13.32 13.76
N PRO A 36 0.30 12.54 14.47
CA PRO A 36 0.74 11.81 15.67
C PRO A 36 2.01 10.96 15.43
N HIS A 37 2.83 10.78 16.47
CA HIS A 37 4.06 10.00 16.37
C HIS A 37 3.79 8.50 16.09
N ASP A 38 2.63 8.02 16.52
CA ASP A 38 2.09 6.68 16.33
C ASP A 38 1.13 6.57 15.13
N ALA A 39 1.11 7.59 14.24
CA ALA A 39 0.31 7.55 13.03
C ALA A 39 0.74 6.39 12.12
N HIS A 40 -0.21 5.54 11.73
CA HIS A 40 0.08 4.40 10.86
C HIS A 40 0.63 4.88 9.49
N PRO A 41 1.79 4.35 9.01
CA PRO A 41 2.46 4.86 7.81
C PRO A 41 1.60 4.91 6.54
N MET A 42 0.71 3.94 6.33
CA MET A 42 -0.25 3.98 5.22
C MET A 42 -1.23 5.15 5.28
N GLY A 43 -1.70 5.53 6.48
CA GLY A 43 -2.57 6.69 6.66
C GLY A 43 -1.83 7.99 6.35
N VAL A 44 -0.54 8.07 6.75
CA VAL A 44 0.36 9.17 6.40
C VAL A 44 0.56 9.25 4.89
N LEU A 45 0.88 8.13 4.24
CA LEU A 45 1.10 8.06 2.78
C LEU A 45 -0.16 8.46 2.01
N ALA A 46 -1.33 7.93 2.36
CA ALA A 46 -2.59 8.27 1.70
C ALA A 46 -2.91 9.77 1.82
N SER A 47 -2.75 10.33 3.03
CA SER A 47 -2.98 11.74 3.31
C SER A 47 -1.99 12.65 2.55
N ALA A 48 -0.71 12.29 2.55
CA ALA A 48 0.33 13.05 1.86
C ALA A 48 0.17 13.02 0.34
N MET A 49 -0.21 11.86 -0.24
CA MET A 49 -0.54 11.76 -1.66
C MET A 49 -1.75 12.63 -2.02
N SER A 50 -2.82 12.64 -1.21
CA SER A 50 -3.95 13.54 -1.44
C SER A 50 -3.53 15.01 -1.32
N THR A 51 -2.66 15.33 -0.37
CA THR A 51 -2.16 16.70 -0.13
C THR A 51 -1.30 17.21 -1.29
N LEU A 52 -0.58 16.34 -2.00
CA LEU A 52 0.15 16.75 -3.21
C LEU A 52 -0.75 17.39 -4.28
N SER A 53 -2.03 17.02 -4.36
CA SER A 53 -2.99 17.66 -5.28
C SER A 53 -3.12 19.17 -5.02
N VAL A 54 -3.06 19.58 -3.75
CA VAL A 54 -3.14 20.99 -3.32
C VAL A 54 -1.87 21.76 -3.72
N PHE A 55 -0.71 21.11 -3.65
CA PHE A 55 0.57 21.69 -4.08
C PHE A 55 0.77 21.68 -5.60
N HIS A 56 -0.08 20.96 -6.33
CA HIS A 56 -0.02 20.82 -7.79
C HIS A 56 -1.39 21.11 -8.44
N PRO A 57 -1.95 22.33 -8.27
CA PRO A 57 -3.21 22.70 -8.94
C PRO A 57 -3.08 22.69 -10.47
N ASP A 58 -1.84 22.77 -10.98
CA ASP A 58 -1.50 22.60 -12.41
C ASP A 58 -1.79 21.18 -12.93
N ALA A 59 -1.99 20.20 -12.04
CA ALA A 59 -2.31 18.83 -12.39
C ALA A 59 -3.81 18.52 -12.30
N ASN A 60 -4.67 19.45 -11.89
CA ASN A 60 -6.08 19.15 -11.64
C ASN A 60 -6.98 19.56 -12.83
N PRO A 61 -7.61 18.61 -13.55
CA PRO A 61 -8.50 18.93 -14.66
C PRO A 61 -9.74 19.75 -14.26
N ALA A 62 -10.19 19.67 -13.00
CA ALA A 62 -11.27 20.53 -12.51
C ALA A 62 -10.85 22.01 -12.40
N LEU A 63 -9.55 22.29 -12.32
CA LEU A 63 -9.00 23.65 -12.22
C LEU A 63 -8.41 24.15 -13.55
N GLN A 64 -7.85 23.26 -14.37
CA GLN A 64 -7.16 23.59 -15.63
C GLN A 64 -7.96 23.25 -16.89
N GLY A 65 -9.10 22.56 -16.75
CA GLY A 65 -9.92 22.08 -17.85
C GLY A 65 -9.76 20.57 -18.09
N GLN A 66 -10.85 19.94 -18.58
CA GLN A 66 -10.95 18.48 -18.75
C GLN A 66 -9.92 17.91 -19.74
N ASP A 67 -9.45 18.73 -20.67
CA ASP A 67 -8.50 18.35 -21.71
C ASP A 67 -7.03 18.38 -21.26
N LEU A 68 -6.75 18.76 -20.00
CA LEU A 68 -5.40 18.89 -19.43
C LEU A 68 -4.50 17.69 -19.77
N TYR A 69 -5.03 16.48 -19.59
CA TYR A 69 -4.28 15.25 -19.79
C TYR A 69 -4.24 14.75 -21.24
N LYS A 70 -4.81 15.45 -22.22
CA LYS A 70 -4.56 15.13 -23.64
C LYS A 70 -3.07 15.32 -23.98
N SER A 71 -2.41 16.29 -23.34
CA SER A 71 -0.97 16.53 -23.51
C SER A 71 -0.13 15.39 -22.91
N LYS A 72 0.67 14.73 -23.76
CA LYS A 72 1.65 13.73 -23.32
C LYS A 72 2.67 14.32 -22.34
N GLN A 73 3.14 15.55 -22.58
CA GLN A 73 4.11 16.21 -21.71
C GLN A 73 3.56 16.44 -20.30
N VAL A 74 2.29 16.83 -20.18
CA VAL A 74 1.64 17.01 -18.88
C VAL A 74 1.51 15.67 -18.16
N ARG A 75 1.11 14.61 -18.88
CA ARG A 75 1.04 13.25 -18.31
C ARG A 75 2.39 12.76 -17.81
N ASP A 76 3.43 12.88 -18.62
CA ASP A 76 4.81 12.47 -18.25
C ASP A 76 5.33 13.27 -17.06
N LYS A 77 5.03 14.58 -16.97
CA LYS A 77 5.38 15.42 -15.81
C LYS A 77 4.76 14.88 -14.51
N GLN A 78 3.49 14.47 -14.53
CA GLN A 78 2.87 13.93 -13.32
C GLN A 78 3.38 12.53 -12.97
N ILE A 79 3.68 11.70 -13.98
CA ILE A 79 4.32 10.40 -13.80
C ILE A 79 5.64 10.55 -13.02
N VAL A 80 6.55 11.42 -13.49
CA VAL A 80 7.85 11.59 -12.82
C VAL A 80 7.72 12.26 -11.45
N ARG A 81 6.74 13.16 -11.26
CA ARG A 81 6.41 13.73 -9.94
C ARG A 81 5.97 12.65 -8.96
N VAL A 82 5.05 11.77 -9.35
CA VAL A 82 4.57 10.69 -8.47
C VAL A 82 5.71 9.72 -8.16
N LEU A 83 6.42 9.22 -9.17
CA LEU A 83 7.49 8.24 -8.96
C LEU A 83 8.65 8.80 -8.16
N GLY A 84 9.00 10.08 -8.36
CA GLY A 84 10.04 10.76 -7.59
C GLY A 84 9.63 11.00 -6.14
N LYS A 85 8.40 11.48 -5.90
CA LYS A 85 7.96 11.90 -4.56
C LYS A 85 7.50 10.76 -3.66
N ALA A 86 6.99 9.66 -4.22
CA ALA A 86 6.47 8.55 -3.43
C ALA A 86 7.51 7.95 -2.45
N PRO A 87 8.77 7.69 -2.85
CA PRO A 87 9.83 7.27 -1.92
C PRO A 87 10.13 8.30 -0.83
N THR A 88 10.16 9.59 -1.17
CA THR A 88 10.44 10.65 -0.20
C THR A 88 9.33 10.81 0.82
N ILE A 89 8.06 10.71 0.40
CA ILE A 89 6.91 10.69 1.30
C ILE A 89 6.94 9.46 2.20
N ALA A 90 7.23 8.28 1.63
CA ALA A 90 7.33 7.05 2.39
C ALA A 90 8.47 7.10 3.42
N ALA A 91 9.64 7.63 3.06
CA ALA A 91 10.75 7.81 3.99
C ALA A 91 10.41 8.82 5.09
N ALA A 92 9.73 9.93 4.76
CA ALA A 92 9.24 10.88 5.76
C ALA A 92 8.22 10.24 6.72
N ALA A 93 7.34 9.37 6.23
CA ALA A 93 6.40 8.62 7.06
C ALA A 93 7.11 7.62 7.99
N TYR A 94 8.14 6.92 7.49
CA TYR A 94 8.98 6.05 8.31
C TYR A 94 9.70 6.82 9.42
N LEU A 95 10.34 7.94 9.05
CA LEU A 95 11.07 8.76 10.00
C LEU A 95 10.13 9.39 11.02
N ARG A 96 8.90 9.77 10.64
CA ARG A 96 7.87 10.21 11.58
C ARG A 96 7.56 9.12 12.62
N LEU A 97 7.33 7.89 12.19
CA LEU A 97 7.11 6.74 13.08
C LEU A 97 8.32 6.51 14.01
N ALA A 98 9.54 6.71 13.50
CA ALA A 98 10.78 6.58 14.26
C ALA A 98 11.12 7.81 15.14
N GLY A 99 10.30 8.86 15.16
CA GLY A 99 10.56 10.10 15.91
C GLY A 99 11.72 10.93 15.36
N ARG A 100 12.02 10.82 14.06
CA ARG A 100 13.14 11.49 13.38
C ARG A 100 12.65 12.53 12.36
N PRO A 101 13.44 13.60 12.12
CA PRO A 101 13.13 14.57 11.06
C PRO A 101 13.28 13.92 9.68
N PRO A 102 12.58 14.44 8.64
CA PRO A 102 12.67 13.89 7.29
C PRO A 102 14.04 14.20 6.66
N VAL A 103 14.56 13.26 5.87
CA VAL A 103 15.79 13.43 5.07
C VAL A 103 15.42 13.68 3.62
N LEU A 104 16.07 14.67 3.00
CA LEU A 104 15.88 14.98 1.58
C LEU A 104 16.62 13.97 0.68
N PRO A 105 16.08 13.69 -0.52
CA PRO A 105 16.70 12.77 -1.48
C PRO A 105 18.05 13.28 -1.98
N LEU A 106 18.90 12.34 -2.40
CA LEU A 106 20.20 12.59 -3.02
C LEU A 106 20.21 12.08 -4.47
N ASN A 107 20.26 13.02 -5.43
CA ASN A 107 20.09 12.74 -6.86
C ASN A 107 21.19 11.89 -7.51
N THR A 108 22.28 11.58 -6.80
CA THR A 108 23.40 10.76 -7.31
C THR A 108 23.23 9.26 -7.04
N LEU A 109 22.20 8.86 -6.28
CA LEU A 109 21.92 7.48 -5.93
C LEU A 109 20.84 6.88 -6.83
N SER A 110 20.87 5.57 -7.05
CA SER A 110 19.77 4.87 -7.73
C SER A 110 18.47 4.95 -6.92
N TYR A 111 17.34 4.55 -7.52
CA TYR A 111 16.01 4.68 -6.89
C TYR A 111 15.94 4.02 -5.50
N SER A 112 16.39 2.76 -5.42
CA SER A 112 16.36 1.96 -4.19
C SER A 112 17.46 2.38 -3.19
N GLU A 113 18.65 2.78 -3.68
CA GLU A 113 19.70 3.35 -2.82
C GLU A 113 19.26 4.68 -2.20
N ASN A 114 18.67 5.58 -3.00
CA ASN A 114 18.19 6.86 -2.52
C ASN A 114 17.10 6.70 -1.44
N PHE A 115 16.22 5.71 -1.59
CA PHE A 115 15.23 5.38 -0.57
C PHE A 115 15.89 4.94 0.74
N LEU A 116 16.80 3.96 0.70
CA LEU A 116 17.54 3.52 1.90
C LEU A 116 18.37 4.65 2.52
N TYR A 117 19.01 5.48 1.69
CA TYR A 117 19.75 6.66 2.14
C TYR A 117 18.85 7.63 2.92
N MET A 118 17.63 7.89 2.45
CA MET A 118 16.69 8.76 3.18
C MET A 118 16.29 8.16 4.53
N LEU A 119 16.26 6.83 4.69
CA LEU A 119 15.92 6.18 5.95
C LEU A 119 17.09 6.20 6.95
N ASP A 120 18.30 5.95 6.45
CA ASP A 120 19.42 5.52 7.29
C ASP A 120 20.55 6.55 7.44
N SER A 121 20.62 7.56 6.56
CA SER A 121 21.74 8.52 6.56
C SER A 121 21.81 9.40 7.80
N LEU A 122 20.70 9.61 8.51
CA LEU A 122 20.62 10.54 9.65
C LEU A 122 21.09 11.96 9.30
N GLY A 123 21.00 12.35 8.03
CA GLY A 123 21.48 13.64 7.51
C GLY A 123 22.95 13.65 7.09
N ASP A 124 23.70 12.55 7.27
CA ASP A 124 25.04 12.39 6.74
C ASP A 124 25.01 12.16 5.23
N ARG A 125 25.36 13.19 4.47
CA ARG A 125 25.40 13.16 3.00
C ARG A 125 26.48 12.23 2.43
N THR A 126 27.40 11.74 3.27
CA THR A 126 28.46 10.80 2.85
C THR A 126 28.06 9.34 3.03
N TYR A 127 26.97 9.07 3.76
CA TYR A 127 26.43 7.73 3.93
C TYR A 127 26.08 7.09 2.59
N LYS A 128 26.45 5.82 2.45
CA LYS A 128 26.07 4.99 1.30
C LYS A 128 25.39 3.71 1.80
N PRO A 129 24.18 3.40 1.33
CA PRO A 129 23.51 2.14 1.64
C PRO A 129 24.34 0.95 1.19
N ASN A 130 24.13 -0.20 1.84
CA ASN A 130 24.74 -1.45 1.38
C ASN A 130 24.19 -1.79 -0.02
N PRO A 131 25.05 -1.93 -1.06
CA PRO A 131 24.59 -2.12 -2.43
C PRO A 131 23.83 -3.43 -2.65
N ARG A 132 24.12 -4.47 -1.84
CA ARG A 132 23.38 -5.74 -1.89
C ARG A 132 21.97 -5.60 -1.31
N LEU A 133 21.81 -4.84 -0.23
CA LEU A 133 20.48 -4.55 0.32
C LEU A 133 19.67 -3.63 -0.60
N ALA A 134 20.31 -2.63 -1.22
CA ALA A 134 19.67 -1.78 -2.21
C ALA A 134 19.18 -2.59 -3.42
N ARG A 135 20.02 -3.50 -3.95
CA ARG A 135 19.63 -4.44 -5.00
C ARG A 135 18.50 -5.36 -4.57
N ALA A 136 18.51 -5.83 -3.33
CA ALA A 136 17.42 -6.67 -2.83
C ALA A 136 16.09 -5.93 -2.77
N LEU A 137 16.11 -4.68 -2.28
CA LEU A 137 14.94 -3.81 -2.31
C LEU A 137 14.46 -3.55 -3.73
N ASP A 138 15.38 -3.33 -4.68
CA ASP A 138 15.04 -3.11 -6.09
C ASP A 138 14.29 -4.30 -6.71
N ILE A 139 14.76 -5.52 -6.43
CA ILE A 139 14.07 -6.75 -6.86
C ILE A 139 12.67 -6.82 -6.22
N LEU A 140 12.55 -6.53 -4.92
CA LEU A 140 11.25 -6.51 -4.24
C LEU A 140 10.30 -5.48 -4.87
N PHE A 141 10.82 -4.32 -5.25
CA PHE A 141 10.05 -3.29 -5.94
C PHE A 141 9.58 -3.78 -7.32
N ILE A 142 10.45 -4.39 -8.12
CA ILE A 142 10.07 -4.97 -9.41
C ILE A 142 8.95 -6.01 -9.25
N LEU A 143 9.02 -6.88 -8.24
CA LEU A 143 8.03 -7.94 -8.01
C LEU A 143 6.64 -7.41 -7.58
N HIS A 144 6.57 -6.18 -7.08
CA HIS A 144 5.33 -5.53 -6.63
C HIS A 144 4.85 -4.41 -7.57
N ALA A 145 5.60 -4.10 -8.63
CA ALA A 145 5.34 -2.95 -9.50
C ALA A 145 3.93 -2.93 -10.11
N GLU A 146 3.39 -4.09 -10.52
CA GLU A 146 2.08 -4.20 -11.17
C GLU A 146 1.49 -5.59 -10.89
N HIS A 147 0.16 -5.70 -10.80
CA HIS A 147 -0.52 -6.99 -10.67
C HIS A 147 -1.99 -6.95 -11.16
N GLU A 148 -2.17 -6.58 -12.42
CA GLU A 148 -3.45 -6.48 -13.13
C GLU A 148 -4.52 -5.61 -12.41
N MET A 149 -5.80 -5.86 -12.64
CA MET A 149 -6.98 -5.16 -12.13
C MET A 149 -7.36 -5.62 -10.72
N ASN A 150 -6.36 -5.66 -9.83
CA ASN A 150 -6.58 -5.86 -8.40
C ASN A 150 -7.35 -4.65 -7.77
N CYS A 151 -7.78 -4.80 -6.52
CA CYS A 151 -8.62 -3.82 -5.82
C CYS A 151 -8.11 -2.37 -5.92
N SER A 152 -6.81 -2.15 -5.67
CA SER A 152 -6.24 -0.79 -5.71
C SER A 152 -6.08 -0.26 -7.13
N THR A 153 -5.72 -1.09 -8.10
CA THR A 153 -5.72 -0.69 -9.52
C THR A 153 -7.12 -0.28 -9.98
N ALA A 154 -8.14 -1.07 -9.62
CA ALA A 154 -9.53 -0.79 -9.95
C ALA A 154 -10.02 0.52 -9.29
N ALA A 155 -9.65 0.77 -8.04
CA ALA A 155 -9.94 2.03 -7.35
C ALA A 155 -9.30 3.24 -8.05
N VAL A 156 -8.04 3.12 -8.47
CA VAL A 156 -7.35 4.18 -9.24
C VAL A 156 -8.07 4.46 -10.54
N ARG A 157 -8.41 3.44 -11.35
CA ARG A 157 -9.15 3.61 -12.60
C ARG A 157 -10.54 4.20 -12.36
N HIS A 158 -11.23 3.78 -11.30
CA HIS A 158 -12.54 4.33 -10.93
C HIS A 158 -12.49 5.81 -10.63
N LEU A 159 -11.55 6.25 -9.77
CA LEU A 159 -11.37 7.66 -9.46
C LEU A 159 -10.91 8.46 -10.68
N ALA A 160 -9.94 7.95 -11.44
CA ALA A 160 -9.46 8.60 -12.66
C ALA A 160 -10.57 8.83 -13.69
N SER A 161 -11.53 7.90 -13.80
CA SER A 161 -12.67 8.03 -14.72
C SER A 161 -13.57 9.24 -14.44
N SER A 162 -13.49 9.83 -13.24
CA SER A 162 -14.19 11.08 -12.91
C SER A 162 -13.48 12.34 -13.43
N GLY A 163 -12.25 12.22 -13.94
CA GLY A 163 -11.43 13.35 -14.35
C GLY A 163 -10.66 14.02 -13.20
N VAL A 164 -10.52 13.36 -12.06
CA VAL A 164 -9.72 13.87 -10.92
C VAL A 164 -8.22 13.87 -11.24
N ASP A 165 -7.44 14.68 -10.52
CA ASP A 165 -5.98 14.68 -10.64
C ASP A 165 -5.36 13.34 -10.23
N VAL A 166 -4.19 13.04 -10.79
CA VAL A 166 -3.52 11.75 -10.56
C VAL A 166 -3.12 11.53 -9.09
N PHE A 167 -2.82 12.58 -8.32
CA PHE A 167 -2.42 12.42 -6.91
C PHE A 167 -3.60 11.97 -6.06
N THR A 168 -4.77 12.56 -6.28
CA THR A 168 -6.03 12.15 -5.63
C THR A 168 -6.43 10.73 -6.05
N ALA A 169 -6.33 10.38 -7.33
CA ALA A 169 -6.64 9.02 -7.80
C ALA A 169 -5.72 7.98 -7.13
N LEU A 170 -4.41 8.24 -7.08
CA LEU A 170 -3.43 7.34 -6.45
C LEU A 170 -3.57 7.30 -4.93
N SER A 171 -3.98 8.40 -4.26
CA SER A 171 -4.34 8.38 -2.84
C SER A 171 -5.46 7.38 -2.55
N GLY A 172 -6.50 7.34 -3.41
CA GLY A 172 -7.52 6.30 -3.33
C GLY A 172 -7.00 4.88 -3.59
N GLY A 173 -6.01 4.74 -4.48
CA GLY A 173 -5.26 3.48 -4.67
C GLY A 173 -4.53 3.03 -3.40
N VAL A 174 -3.85 3.96 -2.71
CA VAL A 174 -3.21 3.71 -1.42
C VAL A 174 -4.26 3.31 -0.37
N GLY A 175 -5.40 4.00 -0.32
CA GLY A 175 -6.50 3.66 0.58
C GLY A 175 -7.08 2.26 0.33
N ALA A 176 -7.28 1.89 -0.93
CA ALA A 176 -7.71 0.54 -1.32
C ALA A 176 -6.66 -0.54 -0.99
N LEU A 177 -5.37 -0.22 -1.12
CA LEU A 177 -4.27 -1.10 -0.72
C LEU A 177 -4.15 -1.23 0.80
N TYR A 178 -4.47 -0.18 1.56
CA TYR A 178 -4.38 -0.19 3.02
C TYR A 178 -5.34 -1.20 3.68
N GLY A 179 -6.46 -1.52 3.02
CA GLY A 179 -7.43 -2.48 3.55
C GLY A 179 -6.81 -3.85 3.88
N PRO A 180 -7.24 -4.51 4.98
CA PRO A 180 -6.66 -5.77 5.45
C PRO A 180 -6.90 -6.95 4.49
N LEU A 181 -7.83 -6.82 3.54
CA LEU A 181 -8.10 -7.81 2.50
C LEU A 181 -7.27 -7.59 1.22
N HIS A 182 -6.36 -6.61 1.23
CA HIS A 182 -5.44 -6.33 0.13
C HIS A 182 -4.00 -6.25 0.65
N GLY A 183 -3.40 -5.05 0.78
CA GLY A 183 -1.98 -4.88 1.14
C GLY A 183 -1.62 -5.19 2.59
N GLY A 184 -2.62 -5.38 3.47
CA GLY A 184 -2.40 -5.85 4.84
C GLY A 184 -2.01 -7.33 4.96
N ALA A 185 -1.97 -8.08 3.85
CA ALA A 185 -1.66 -9.51 3.87
C ALA A 185 -0.26 -9.82 4.43
N ASN A 186 0.75 -9.00 4.15
CA ASN A 186 2.15 -9.23 4.52
C ASN A 186 2.33 -9.09 6.04
N GLU A 187 1.67 -8.10 6.63
CA GLU A 187 1.59 -7.95 8.09
C GLU A 187 0.83 -9.13 8.72
N ALA A 188 -0.27 -9.56 8.09
CA ALA A 188 -1.04 -10.70 8.55
C ALA A 188 -0.28 -12.03 8.48
N VAL A 189 0.66 -12.20 7.54
CA VAL A 189 1.58 -13.35 7.50
C VAL A 189 2.49 -13.36 8.72
N LEU A 190 3.10 -12.23 9.08
CA LEU A 190 3.95 -12.19 10.26
C LEU A 190 3.16 -12.40 11.56
N LYS A 191 1.96 -11.83 11.68
CA LYS A 191 1.07 -12.09 12.82
C LYS A 191 0.75 -13.58 12.93
N MET A 192 0.42 -14.22 11.81
CA MET A 192 0.18 -15.66 11.75
C MET A 192 1.41 -16.48 12.16
N LEU A 193 2.59 -16.16 11.63
CA LEU A 193 3.82 -16.89 11.97
C LEU A 193 4.21 -16.71 13.45
N ASN A 194 4.03 -15.52 14.01
CA ASN A 194 4.24 -15.28 15.45
C ASN A 194 3.20 -16.04 16.30
N GLU A 195 1.93 -16.12 15.88
CA GLU A 195 0.89 -16.90 16.57
C GLU A 195 1.21 -18.40 16.58
N ILE A 196 1.79 -18.92 15.49
CA ILE A 196 2.27 -20.30 15.42
C ILE A 196 3.47 -20.49 16.38
N GLY A 197 4.41 -19.55 16.38
CA GLY A 197 5.55 -19.50 17.29
C GLY A 197 6.64 -20.54 16.97
N SER A 198 6.30 -21.83 16.96
CA SER A 198 7.24 -22.94 16.73
C SER A 198 6.69 -23.99 15.76
N MET A 199 7.58 -24.85 15.25
CA MET A 199 7.21 -25.89 14.30
C MET A 199 6.26 -26.94 14.90
N GLU A 200 6.31 -27.18 16.22
CA GLU A 200 5.42 -28.15 16.87
C GLU A 200 3.94 -27.75 16.78
N ASN A 201 3.64 -26.45 16.66
CA ASN A 201 2.27 -25.93 16.63
C ASN A 201 1.65 -25.92 15.21
N ILE A 202 2.42 -26.26 14.17
CA ILE A 202 1.95 -26.24 12.77
C ILE A 202 0.78 -27.22 12.52
N PRO A 203 0.80 -28.47 13.01
CA PRO A 203 -0.31 -29.40 12.80
C PRO A 203 -1.64 -28.84 13.34
N ASP A 204 -1.63 -28.27 14.54
CA ASP A 204 -2.80 -27.66 15.18
C ASP A 204 -3.29 -26.44 14.41
N PHE A 205 -2.37 -25.60 13.93
CA PHE A 205 -2.69 -24.46 13.09
C PHE A 205 -3.39 -24.89 11.79
N ILE A 206 -2.86 -25.91 11.11
CA ILE A 206 -3.45 -26.48 9.89
C ILE A 206 -4.88 -27.00 10.15
N VAL A 207 -5.10 -27.72 11.25
CA VAL A 207 -6.43 -28.17 11.66
C VAL A 207 -7.36 -26.97 11.90
N GLY A 208 -6.88 -25.91 12.54
CA GLY A 208 -7.61 -24.66 12.74
C GLY A 208 -8.04 -23.99 11.44
N VAL A 209 -7.16 -23.96 10.43
CA VAL A 209 -7.47 -23.42 9.09
C VAL A 209 -8.53 -24.27 8.39
N LYS A 210 -8.39 -25.61 8.40
CA LYS A 210 -9.37 -26.54 7.80
C LYS A 210 -10.76 -26.38 8.41
N ASN A 211 -10.83 -26.10 9.70
CA ASN A 211 -12.07 -25.87 10.45
C ASN A 211 -12.56 -24.42 10.42
N ARG A 212 -11.95 -23.54 9.60
CA ARG A 212 -12.30 -22.10 9.47
C ARG A 212 -12.20 -21.30 10.77
N LYS A 213 -11.44 -21.79 11.75
CA LYS A 213 -11.14 -21.08 13.01
C LYS A 213 -9.97 -20.11 12.85
N ARG A 214 -9.08 -20.36 11.88
CA ARG A 214 -7.91 -19.53 11.55
C ARG A 214 -7.85 -19.28 10.04
N LYS A 215 -7.15 -18.21 9.63
CA LYS A 215 -6.88 -17.91 8.21
C LYS A 215 -5.42 -18.19 7.89
N MET A 216 -5.15 -18.80 6.73
CA MET A 216 -3.80 -18.96 6.20
C MET A 216 -3.44 -17.73 5.35
N SER A 217 -2.86 -16.72 5.98
CA SER A 217 -2.37 -15.52 5.31
C SER A 217 -1.19 -15.85 4.39
N GLY A 218 -1.06 -15.17 3.25
CA GLY A 218 0.02 -15.43 2.28
C GLY A 218 -0.17 -16.69 1.43
N PHE A 219 -1.33 -17.36 1.51
CA PHE A 219 -1.66 -18.53 0.68
C PHE A 219 -2.87 -18.27 -0.22
N GLY A 220 -2.77 -18.84 -1.42
CA GLY A 220 -3.78 -18.72 -2.45
C GLY A 220 -3.70 -17.38 -3.18
N HIS A 221 -4.28 -17.38 -4.38
CA HIS A 221 -4.29 -16.21 -5.23
C HIS A 221 -5.57 -16.21 -6.09
N ARG A 222 -6.13 -15.02 -6.36
CA ARG A 222 -7.32 -14.91 -7.23
C ARG A 222 -7.02 -15.40 -8.63
N VAL A 223 -5.91 -14.91 -9.20
CA VAL A 223 -5.36 -15.25 -10.53
C VAL A 223 -4.57 -16.57 -10.52
N TYR A 224 -3.45 -16.67 -9.79
CA TYR A 224 -2.65 -17.90 -9.79
C TYR A 224 -3.39 -19.08 -9.16
N LYS A 225 -3.61 -20.12 -9.96
CA LYS A 225 -4.08 -21.45 -9.53
C LYS A 225 -2.94 -22.45 -9.36
N ASN A 226 -1.72 -22.03 -9.64
CA ASN A 226 -0.47 -22.76 -9.45
C ASN A 226 0.48 -21.88 -8.62
N TYR A 227 1.70 -22.34 -8.40
CA TYR A 227 2.72 -21.62 -7.63
C TYR A 227 2.96 -20.20 -8.20
N ASP A 228 3.04 -19.19 -7.33
CA ASP A 228 3.31 -17.80 -7.72
C ASP A 228 4.74 -17.69 -8.28
N PRO A 229 4.95 -17.26 -9.54
CA PRO A 229 6.28 -17.21 -10.14
C PRO A 229 7.24 -16.29 -9.36
N ARG A 230 6.71 -15.30 -8.64
CA ARG A 230 7.49 -14.35 -7.83
C ARG A 230 8.04 -14.99 -6.56
N ALA A 231 7.30 -15.93 -5.97
CA ALA A 231 7.71 -16.58 -4.72
C ALA A 231 9.04 -17.35 -4.88
N LYS A 232 9.34 -17.88 -6.08
CA LYS A 232 10.63 -18.53 -6.37
C LYS A 232 11.81 -17.55 -6.31
N VAL A 233 11.62 -16.35 -6.83
CA VAL A 233 12.65 -15.29 -6.80
C VAL A 233 12.84 -14.80 -5.36
N ILE A 234 11.74 -14.57 -4.64
CA ILE A 234 11.79 -14.08 -3.25
C ILE A 234 12.52 -15.04 -2.33
N ARG A 235 12.34 -16.36 -2.47
CA ARG A 235 13.04 -17.32 -1.61
C ARG A 235 14.57 -17.19 -1.71
N LYS A 236 15.11 -17.14 -2.93
CA LYS A 236 16.55 -16.92 -3.15
C LYS A 236 17.01 -15.58 -2.59
N LEU A 237 16.15 -14.56 -2.72
CA LEU A 237 16.44 -13.24 -2.20
C LEU A 237 16.48 -13.19 -0.68
N ALA A 238 15.61 -13.94 0.00
CA ALA A 238 15.58 -14.05 1.45
C ALA A 238 16.92 -14.58 1.98
N ASP A 239 17.44 -15.67 1.40
CA ASP A 239 18.75 -16.21 1.77
C ASP A 239 19.88 -15.20 1.55
N GLU A 240 19.83 -14.42 0.46
CA GLU A 240 20.82 -13.36 0.20
C GLU A 240 20.77 -12.27 1.27
N VAL A 241 19.59 -11.78 1.65
CA VAL A 241 19.42 -10.75 2.67
C VAL A 241 19.85 -11.29 4.04
N PHE A 242 19.43 -12.50 4.42
CA PHE A 242 19.81 -13.09 5.69
C PHE A 242 21.32 -13.29 5.84
N SER A 243 22.06 -13.48 4.74
CA SER A 243 23.53 -13.54 4.76
C SER A 243 24.19 -12.21 5.14
N ILE A 244 23.46 -11.09 5.06
CA ILE A 244 23.97 -9.73 5.31
C ILE A 244 23.55 -9.25 6.70
N VAL A 245 22.27 -9.38 7.04
CA VAL A 245 21.66 -8.76 8.24
C VAL A 245 21.26 -9.78 9.32
N GLY A 246 21.48 -11.08 9.06
CA GLY A 246 21.07 -12.17 9.95
C GLY A 246 19.73 -12.80 9.56
N ARG A 247 19.51 -14.05 9.99
CA ARG A 247 18.27 -14.81 9.73
C ARG A 247 17.17 -14.38 10.69
N ASP A 248 15.95 -14.21 10.17
CA ASP A 248 14.75 -14.11 11.01
C ASP A 248 14.35 -15.51 11.52
N PRO A 249 14.19 -15.72 12.85
CA PRO A 249 13.82 -17.04 13.39
C PRO A 249 12.52 -17.61 12.83
N LEU A 250 11.58 -16.77 12.39
CA LEU A 250 10.31 -17.22 11.81
C LEU A 250 10.48 -17.86 10.43
N ILE A 251 11.64 -17.74 9.78
CA ILE A 251 11.86 -18.38 8.47
C ILE A 251 11.70 -19.90 8.56
N GLU A 252 12.18 -20.52 9.64
CA GLU A 252 12.08 -21.98 9.81
C GLU A 252 10.62 -22.41 10.00
N VAL A 253 9.84 -21.62 10.75
CA VAL A 253 8.40 -21.82 10.89
C VAL A 253 7.69 -21.65 9.55
N ALA A 254 8.06 -20.64 8.75
CA ALA A 254 7.47 -20.40 7.43
C ALA A 254 7.77 -21.52 6.44
N ILE A 255 9.01 -22.01 6.39
CA ILE A 255 9.42 -23.12 5.52
C ILE A 255 8.70 -24.41 5.93
N ALA A 256 8.64 -24.70 7.24
CA ALA A 256 7.94 -25.87 7.74
C ALA A 256 6.43 -25.79 7.47
N LEU A 257 5.83 -24.61 7.64
CA LEU A 257 4.41 -24.36 7.34
C LEU A 257 4.12 -24.52 5.85
N GLU A 258 4.98 -23.99 4.97
CA GLU A 258 4.88 -24.20 3.53
C GLU A 258 4.91 -25.69 3.19
N LYS A 259 5.92 -26.42 3.69
CA LYS A 259 6.05 -27.85 3.40
C LYS A 259 4.83 -28.64 3.86
N ALA A 260 4.32 -28.35 5.05
CA ALA A 260 3.14 -28.99 5.61
C ALA A 260 1.88 -28.68 4.79
N ALA A 261 1.67 -27.41 4.42
CA ALA A 261 0.54 -27.01 3.59
C ALA A 261 0.59 -27.64 2.19
N LEU A 262 1.76 -27.68 1.55
CA LEU A 262 1.94 -28.26 0.22
C LEU A 262 1.79 -29.79 0.19
N SER A 263 1.84 -30.44 1.35
CA SER A 263 1.68 -31.88 1.50
C SER A 263 0.28 -32.27 2.01
N ASP A 264 -0.55 -31.32 2.45
CA ASP A 264 -1.91 -31.57 2.96
C ASP A 264 -2.96 -31.50 1.82
N GLU A 265 -3.77 -32.56 1.69
CA GLU A 265 -4.78 -32.67 0.64
C GLU A 265 -5.77 -31.49 0.58
N TYR A 266 -6.08 -30.87 1.71
CA TYR A 266 -7.01 -29.74 1.78
C TYR A 266 -6.52 -28.57 0.93
N PHE A 267 -5.23 -28.26 1.03
CA PHE A 267 -4.59 -27.15 0.34
C PHE A 267 -4.31 -27.50 -1.12
N ILE A 268 -3.89 -28.73 -1.40
CA ILE A 268 -3.68 -29.24 -2.76
C ILE A 268 -4.98 -29.18 -3.57
N LYS A 269 -6.08 -29.74 -3.03
CA LYS A 269 -7.40 -29.75 -3.70
C LYS A 269 -7.93 -28.33 -3.96
N ARG A 270 -7.59 -27.37 -3.09
CA ARG A 270 -7.99 -25.96 -3.22
C ARG A 270 -6.98 -25.10 -3.96
N LYS A 271 -5.84 -25.67 -4.39
CA LYS A 271 -4.76 -24.98 -5.09
C LYS A 271 -4.26 -23.75 -4.32
N LEU A 272 -4.09 -23.92 -3.01
CA LEU A 272 -3.59 -22.88 -2.12
C LEU A 272 -2.08 -22.98 -2.02
N TYR A 273 -1.38 -22.11 -2.75
CA TYR A 273 0.09 -22.01 -2.77
C TYR A 273 0.55 -20.70 -2.14
N PRO A 274 1.79 -20.61 -1.61
CA PRO A 274 2.37 -19.36 -1.18
C PRO A 274 2.35 -18.31 -2.29
N ASN A 275 1.97 -17.09 -1.93
CA ASN A 275 2.06 -15.93 -2.81
C ASN A 275 3.27 -15.06 -2.44
N VAL A 276 3.48 -13.99 -3.21
CA VAL A 276 4.58 -13.02 -3.02
C VAL A 276 4.71 -12.50 -1.58
N ASP A 277 3.59 -12.37 -0.86
CA ASP A 277 3.53 -11.76 0.47
C ASP A 277 4.00 -12.70 1.58
N PHE A 278 3.99 -14.01 1.33
CA PHE A 278 4.38 -15.02 2.32
C PHE A 278 5.83 -14.89 2.77
N TYR A 279 6.73 -14.58 1.83
CA TYR A 279 8.16 -14.46 2.11
C TYR A 279 8.65 -13.01 2.18
N SER A 280 7.99 -12.05 1.51
CA SER A 280 8.45 -10.66 1.47
C SER A 280 8.48 -10.02 2.87
N GLY A 281 7.50 -10.33 3.72
CA GLY A 281 7.45 -9.82 5.10
C GLY A 281 8.66 -10.23 5.96
N LEU A 282 9.17 -11.46 5.78
CA LEU A 282 10.36 -11.94 6.50
C LEU A 282 11.63 -11.23 6.03
N ILE A 283 11.72 -10.91 4.73
CA ILE A 283 12.84 -10.13 4.19
C ILE A 283 12.82 -8.72 4.75
N TYR A 284 11.66 -8.04 4.71
CA TYR A 284 11.53 -6.69 5.24
C TYR A 284 11.81 -6.62 6.75
N ARG A 285 11.34 -7.61 7.51
CA ARG A 285 11.63 -7.70 8.95
C ARG A 285 13.12 -7.89 9.22
N ALA A 286 13.80 -8.76 8.48
CA ALA A 286 15.25 -8.93 8.61
C ALA A 286 16.04 -7.67 8.24
N MET A 287 15.54 -6.88 7.27
CA MET A 287 16.08 -5.55 6.94
C MET A 287 15.77 -4.47 8.01
N GLY A 288 15.04 -4.81 9.07
CA GLY A 288 14.74 -3.91 10.19
C GLY A 288 13.50 -3.02 9.99
N PHE A 289 12.70 -3.24 8.94
CA PHE A 289 11.46 -2.49 8.78
C PHE A 289 10.40 -2.94 9.80
N PRO A 290 9.66 -2.00 10.42
CA PRO A 290 8.51 -2.34 11.26
C PRO A 290 7.36 -2.85 10.39
N THR A 291 6.55 -3.74 10.95
CA THR A 291 5.53 -4.49 10.20
C THR A 291 4.45 -3.60 9.57
N GLU A 292 4.12 -2.50 10.23
CA GLU A 292 3.18 -1.46 9.86
C GLU A 292 3.64 -0.69 8.59
N PHE A 293 4.93 -0.78 8.25
CA PHE A 293 5.53 -0.14 7.09
C PHE A 293 5.53 -1.04 5.84
N PHE A 294 5.26 -2.33 5.96
CA PHE A 294 5.30 -3.25 4.82
C PHE A 294 4.32 -2.88 3.69
N PRO A 295 3.06 -2.47 3.98
CA PRO A 295 2.16 -2.04 2.91
C PRO A 295 2.65 -0.76 2.21
N VAL A 296 3.46 0.08 2.88
CA VAL A 296 4.12 1.23 2.24
C VAL A 296 5.19 0.78 1.26
N LEU A 297 6.01 -0.22 1.64
CA LEU A 297 7.01 -0.83 0.75
C LEU A 297 6.37 -1.52 -0.47
N PHE A 298 5.14 -2.00 -0.33
CA PHE A 298 4.31 -2.46 -1.45
C PHE A 298 3.82 -1.27 -2.29
N ALA A 299 3.33 -0.21 -1.65
CA ALA A 299 2.73 0.94 -2.33
C ALA A 299 3.71 1.69 -3.24
N ILE A 300 4.97 1.89 -2.79
CA ILE A 300 6.01 2.62 -3.56
C ILE A 300 6.15 2.07 -5.00
N PRO A 301 6.50 0.79 -5.22
CA PRO A 301 6.62 0.25 -6.56
C PRO A 301 5.27 0.18 -7.28
N ARG A 302 4.19 -0.07 -6.54
CA ARG A 302 2.84 -0.17 -7.11
C ARG A 302 2.36 1.14 -7.76
N MET A 303 2.92 2.29 -7.37
CA MET A 303 2.71 3.57 -8.07
C MET A 303 3.01 3.45 -9.57
N GLY A 304 4.05 2.71 -9.95
CA GLY A 304 4.41 2.49 -11.36
C GLY A 304 3.32 1.77 -12.14
N GLY A 305 2.72 0.74 -11.53
CA GLY A 305 1.58 0.03 -12.08
C GLY A 305 0.32 0.89 -12.16
N TRP A 306 -0.04 1.58 -11.08
CA TRP A 306 -1.19 2.49 -11.05
C TRP A 306 -1.08 3.60 -12.09
N LEU A 307 0.10 4.20 -12.26
CA LEU A 307 0.35 5.22 -13.29
C LEU A 307 0.25 4.63 -14.71
N ALA A 308 0.67 3.38 -14.92
CA ALA A 308 0.51 2.73 -16.21
C ALA A 308 -0.96 2.53 -16.56
N HIS A 309 -1.78 2.04 -15.62
CA HIS A 309 -3.23 1.88 -15.78
C HIS A 309 -3.97 3.22 -15.92
N TRP A 310 -3.54 4.24 -15.17
CA TRP A 310 -4.05 5.60 -15.29
C TRP A 310 -3.77 6.17 -16.69
N LYS A 311 -2.53 6.09 -17.15
CA LYS A 311 -2.14 6.56 -18.49
C LYS A 311 -2.91 5.80 -19.58
N GLU A 312 -3.00 4.47 -19.46
CA GLU A 312 -3.77 3.64 -20.39
C GLU A 312 -5.25 4.07 -20.45
N SER A 313 -5.88 4.32 -19.30
CA SER A 313 -7.28 4.77 -19.28
C SER A 313 -7.50 6.11 -19.98
N LEU A 314 -6.49 6.99 -19.99
CA LEU A 314 -6.55 8.28 -20.69
C LEU A 314 -6.29 8.16 -22.20
N ASP A 315 -5.61 7.10 -22.64
CA ASP A 315 -5.36 6.80 -24.06
C ASP A 315 -6.54 6.01 -24.68
N ASP A 316 -7.38 5.37 -23.87
CA ASP A 316 -8.53 4.57 -24.31
C ASP A 316 -9.69 5.48 -24.78
N PRO A 317 -10.05 5.46 -26.08
CA PRO A 317 -11.10 6.31 -26.65
C PRO A 317 -12.50 5.94 -26.14
N ASP A 318 -12.67 4.73 -25.61
CA ASP A 318 -13.94 4.23 -25.07
C ASP A 318 -14.08 4.52 -23.56
N THR A 319 -13.06 5.10 -22.92
CA THR A 319 -13.12 5.45 -21.50
C THR A 319 -14.26 6.44 -21.24
N LYS A 320 -15.15 6.02 -20.34
CA LYS A 320 -16.23 6.84 -19.79
C LYS A 320 -16.14 6.84 -18.27
N ILE A 321 -16.81 7.82 -17.65
CA ILE A 321 -16.98 7.82 -16.19
C ILE A 321 -17.62 6.50 -15.72
N ILE A 322 -16.98 5.85 -14.77
CA ILE A 322 -17.48 4.57 -14.22
C ILE A 322 -18.62 4.88 -13.24
N ARG A 323 -19.84 4.50 -13.63
CA ARG A 323 -21.08 4.70 -12.85
C ARG A 323 -21.90 3.40 -12.80
N PRO A 324 -21.56 2.46 -11.89
CA PRO A 324 -22.31 1.21 -11.77
C PRO A 324 -23.76 1.48 -11.33
N GLN A 325 -24.67 0.61 -11.77
CA GLN A 325 -26.06 0.60 -11.28
C GLN A 325 -26.20 -0.26 -10.03
N GLN A 326 -27.34 -0.13 -9.35
CA GLN A 326 -27.74 -0.99 -8.23
C GLN A 326 -29.07 -1.68 -8.54
N VAL A 327 -29.25 -2.89 -8.02
CA VAL A 327 -30.56 -3.55 -7.95
C VAL A 327 -31.24 -3.07 -6.67
N TYR A 328 -32.22 -2.18 -6.80
CA TYR A 328 -32.91 -1.63 -5.63
C TYR A 328 -33.88 -2.66 -5.04
N THR A 329 -33.59 -3.12 -3.82
CA THR A 329 -34.43 -4.05 -3.04
C THR A 329 -35.08 -3.39 -1.82
N GLY A 330 -35.02 -2.05 -1.75
CA GLY A 330 -35.65 -1.28 -0.68
C GLY A 330 -37.15 -1.06 -0.88
N PHE A 331 -37.71 -0.17 -0.06
CA PHE A 331 -39.14 0.17 -0.12
C PHE A 331 -39.40 1.26 -1.17
N TRP A 332 -40.24 0.96 -2.15
CA TRP A 332 -40.57 1.85 -3.26
C TRP A 332 -41.19 3.18 -2.83
N LEU A 333 -42.32 3.12 -2.11
CA LEU A 333 -43.05 4.29 -1.64
C LEU A 333 -43.18 4.22 -0.12
N ARG A 334 -42.77 5.28 0.56
CA ARG A 334 -43.02 5.51 1.98
C ARG A 334 -43.50 6.94 2.15
N HIS A 335 -44.63 7.12 2.81
CA HIS A 335 -45.08 8.46 3.18
C HIS A 335 -44.15 9.02 4.25
N TYR A 336 -43.74 10.28 4.06
CA TYR A 336 -42.98 10.99 5.08
C TYR A 336 -43.87 11.28 6.28
N THR A 337 -43.47 10.77 7.46
CA THR A 337 -44.11 11.11 8.74
C THR A 337 -43.25 12.17 9.45
N PRO A 338 -43.82 13.33 9.81
CA PRO A 338 -43.13 14.33 10.63
C PRO A 338 -42.53 13.70 11.89
N VAL A 339 -41.35 14.14 12.32
CA VAL A 339 -40.60 13.54 13.45
C VAL A 339 -41.47 13.31 14.68
N ARG A 340 -42.33 14.29 15.02
CA ARG A 340 -43.23 14.27 16.19
C ARG A 340 -44.37 13.24 16.11
N GLU A 341 -44.66 12.73 14.91
CA GLU A 341 -45.74 11.78 14.63
C GLU A 341 -45.20 10.35 14.43
N ARG A 342 -43.88 10.15 14.51
CA ARG A 342 -43.26 8.83 14.35
C ARG A 342 -43.43 8.01 15.63
N VAL A 343 -43.94 6.79 15.49
CA VAL A 343 -43.95 5.77 16.54
C VAL A 343 -42.73 4.86 16.40
N LEU A 344 -42.19 4.39 17.52
CA LEU A 344 -41.09 3.43 17.55
C LEU A 344 -41.50 2.14 16.83
N SER A 345 -40.73 1.76 15.81
CA SER A 345 -40.94 0.50 15.08
C SER A 345 -40.31 -0.65 15.87
N SER A 346 -40.99 -1.78 15.96
CA SER A 346 -40.44 -3.01 16.54
C SER A 346 -39.26 -3.60 15.74
N GLN A 347 -38.97 -3.05 14.56
CA GLN A 347 -37.85 -3.42 13.69
C GLN A 347 -36.79 -2.31 13.56
N SER A 348 -36.82 -1.27 14.40
CA SER A 348 -35.79 -0.22 14.33
C SER A 348 -34.45 -0.75 14.83
N GLU A 349 -33.42 -0.71 13.98
CA GLU A 349 -32.05 -0.75 14.46
C GLU A 349 -31.78 0.55 15.24
N GLU A 350 -31.54 0.43 16.55
CA GLU A 350 -31.06 1.54 17.34
C GLU A 350 -29.56 1.75 17.07
N LEU A 351 -29.12 3.01 17.11
CA LEU A 351 -27.69 3.28 17.18
C LEU A 351 -27.15 2.56 18.42
N GLY A 352 -26.22 1.63 18.21
CA GLY A 352 -25.56 0.94 19.32
C GLY A 352 -25.00 1.94 20.33
N GLN A 353 -24.92 1.57 21.61
CA GLN A 353 -24.44 2.48 22.66
C GLN A 353 -23.03 2.98 22.34
N VAL A 354 -22.94 4.24 21.92
CA VAL A 354 -21.66 4.93 21.74
C VAL A 354 -21.30 5.59 23.07
N ALA A 355 -20.19 5.15 23.66
CA ALA A 355 -19.71 5.73 24.90
C ALA A 355 -19.49 7.24 24.73
N THR A 356 -20.13 8.04 25.58
CA THR A 356 -19.84 9.48 25.63
C THR A 356 -18.37 9.68 25.98
N SER A 357 -17.70 10.62 25.31
CA SER A 357 -16.29 10.89 25.57
C SER A 357 -16.03 11.19 27.05
N ASN A 358 -14.87 10.79 27.56
CA ASN A 358 -14.48 11.03 28.96
C ASN A 358 -14.60 12.52 29.34
N ALA A 359 -14.26 13.42 28.43
CA ALA A 359 -14.43 14.87 28.61
C ALA A 359 -15.90 15.27 28.79
N THR A 360 -16.81 14.66 28.05
CA THR A 360 -18.25 14.90 28.18
C THR A 360 -18.80 14.32 29.49
N ARG A 361 -18.36 13.12 29.90
CA ARG A 361 -18.71 12.55 31.20
C ARG A 361 -18.30 13.47 32.36
N ARG A 362 -17.07 13.99 32.34
CA ARG A 362 -16.58 14.94 33.35
C ARG A 362 -17.38 16.23 33.37
N ARG A 363 -17.68 16.83 32.20
CA ARG A 363 -18.48 18.06 32.13
C ARG A 363 -19.89 17.85 32.70
N ARG A 364 -20.56 16.76 32.33
CA ARG A 364 -21.90 16.44 32.83
C ARG A 364 -21.93 16.18 34.33
N ALA A 365 -20.90 15.55 34.89
CA ALA A 365 -20.79 15.34 36.33
C ALA A 365 -20.71 16.66 37.12
N GLY A 366 -20.08 17.69 36.55
CA GLY A 366 -20.01 19.01 37.16
C GLY A 366 -21.27 19.86 37.01
N SER A 367 -22.15 19.55 36.04
CA SER A 367 -23.42 20.28 35.82
C SER A 367 -24.61 19.69 36.58
N ALA A 368 -24.40 18.59 37.29
CA ALA A 368 -25.40 17.91 38.12
C ALA A 368 -25.28 18.29 39.62
N LEU A 369 -24.35 19.18 39.95
CA LEU A 369 -24.26 19.95 41.20
C LEU A 369 -24.89 21.33 40.95
#